data_AF-A0AAN6EHH5-F1
#
_entry.id   AF-A0AAN6EHH5-F1
#
_cell.length_a   1.000
_cell.length_b   1.000
_cell.length_c   1.000
_cell.angle_alpha   90.00
_cell.angle_beta   90.00
_cell.angle_gamma   90.00
#
_symmetry.space_group_name_H-M   'P 1'
#
loop_
_entity.id
_entity.type
_entity.pdbx_description
1 polymer ?
#
loop_
_entity_poly.entity_id
_entity_poly.type
_entity_poly.pdbx_seq_one_letter_code
_entity_poly.pdbx_strand_id
1 'polypeptide(L)'
;PYIHALNADISAIEEKLASCLPPSKLTLVFAGISVLMAHILTTNTRHIREFNRAGNAKMLRNILALQQNLSNIALPEEGGLDAARKFYELYDLGVDGILRHISEHGAEFSFDVYRRMVGFVYSGSGQGAALSEGRANSLMEASQSDQYEAHIRQLQKLVEKPPIPSRS
;
A
#
# COMPACT_ATOMS: atom_id res chain seq x y z
N PRO A 1 -10.98 -12.58 -8.21
CA PRO A 1 -10.61 -13.53 -9.28
C PRO A 1 -9.10 -13.57 -9.55
N TYR A 2 -8.46 -12.45 -9.91
CA TYR A 2 -7.06 -12.45 -10.35
C TYR A 2 -6.04 -12.90 -9.29
N ILE A 3 -6.22 -12.54 -8.02
CA ILE A 3 -5.33 -12.98 -6.94
C ILE A 3 -5.45 -14.49 -6.68
N HIS A 4 -6.66 -15.03 -6.77
CA HIS A 4 -6.85 -16.48 -6.65
C HIS A 4 -6.23 -17.24 -7.82
N ALA A 5 -6.34 -16.70 -9.05
CA ALA A 5 -5.67 -17.27 -10.22
C ALA A 5 -4.13 -17.22 -10.05
N LEU A 6 -3.58 -16.08 -9.62
CA LEU A 6 -2.16 -15.95 -9.32
C LEU A 6 -1.70 -16.96 -8.25
N ASN A 7 -2.44 -17.11 -7.15
CA ASN A 7 -2.12 -18.10 -6.12
C ASN A 7 -2.13 -19.53 -6.67
N ALA A 8 -3.10 -19.86 -7.53
CA ALA A 8 -3.17 -21.17 -8.18
C ALA A 8 -1.98 -21.39 -9.12
N ASP A 9 -1.61 -20.39 -9.90
CA ASP A 9 -0.46 -20.45 -10.81
C ASP A 9 0.85 -20.63 -10.04
N ILE A 10 1.07 -19.88 -8.95
CA ILE A 10 2.29 -19.99 -8.12
C ILE A 10 2.35 -21.38 -7.47
N SER A 11 1.24 -21.88 -6.91
CA SER A 11 1.20 -23.23 -6.34
C SER A 11 1.47 -24.31 -7.40
N ALA A 12 0.90 -24.19 -8.61
CA ALA A 12 1.16 -25.14 -9.69
C ALA A 12 2.61 -25.09 -10.20
N ILE A 13 3.25 -23.92 -10.18
CA ILE A 13 4.67 -23.77 -10.51
C ILE A 13 5.54 -24.40 -9.41
N GLU A 14 5.23 -24.15 -8.14
CA GLU A 14 5.94 -24.74 -7.01
C GLU A 14 5.89 -26.26 -7.06
N GLU A 15 4.71 -26.85 -7.25
CA GLU A 15 4.52 -28.31 -7.30
C GLU A 15 5.38 -28.96 -8.41
N LYS A 16 5.39 -28.34 -9.59
CA LYS A 16 6.22 -28.82 -10.71
C LYS A 16 7.71 -28.70 -10.40
N LEU A 17 8.14 -27.60 -9.80
CA LEU A 17 9.55 -27.37 -9.47
C LEU A 17 10.02 -28.27 -8.31
N ALA A 18 9.17 -28.54 -7.32
CA ALA A 18 9.46 -29.43 -6.20
C ALA A 18 9.76 -30.86 -6.66
N SER A 19 9.19 -31.30 -7.79
CA SER A 19 9.49 -32.60 -8.39
C SER A 19 10.87 -32.69 -9.05
N CYS A 20 11.48 -31.54 -9.37
CA CYS A 20 12.69 -31.44 -10.19
C CYS A 20 13.87 -30.79 -9.46
N LEU A 21 13.63 -30.13 -8.32
CA LEU A 21 14.63 -29.36 -7.58
C LEU A 21 14.72 -29.80 -6.11
N PRO A 22 15.93 -29.82 -5.51
CA PRO A 22 16.08 -29.94 -4.07
C PRO A 22 15.43 -28.74 -3.32
N PRO A 23 14.95 -28.93 -2.08
CA PRO A 23 14.27 -27.87 -1.31
C PRO A 23 15.06 -26.55 -1.17
N SER A 24 16.39 -26.62 -1.05
CA SER A 24 17.24 -25.43 -0.94
C SER A 24 17.24 -24.59 -2.23
N LYS A 25 17.20 -25.23 -3.39
CA LYS A 25 17.09 -24.53 -4.69
C LYS A 25 15.68 -24.00 -4.91
N LEU A 26 14.66 -24.76 -4.48
CA LEU A 26 13.27 -24.31 -4.55
C LEU A 26 13.06 -23.04 -3.73
N THR A 27 13.59 -22.99 -2.50
CA THR A 27 13.57 -21.79 -1.65
C THR A 27 14.22 -20.60 -2.34
N LEU A 28 15.36 -20.81 -3.02
CA LEU A 28 16.04 -19.76 -3.77
C LEU A 28 15.22 -19.24 -4.96
N VAL A 29 14.49 -20.10 -5.66
CA VAL A 29 13.62 -19.70 -6.78
C VAL A 29 12.51 -18.77 -6.32
N PHE A 30 11.93 -19.03 -5.15
CA PHE A 30 10.86 -18.22 -4.57
C PHE A 30 11.37 -17.10 -3.65
N ALA A 31 12.67 -16.98 -3.43
CA ALA A 31 13.26 -15.88 -2.67
C ALA A 31 12.93 -14.53 -3.36
N GLY A 32 12.64 -13.51 -2.56
CA GLY A 32 12.30 -12.17 -3.07
C GLY A 32 10.92 -12.02 -3.72
N ILE A 33 10.13 -13.08 -3.90
CA ILE A 33 8.80 -12.97 -4.53
C ILE A 33 7.85 -12.11 -3.69
N SER A 34 7.90 -12.22 -2.37
CA SER A 34 7.09 -11.42 -1.44
C SER A 34 7.43 -9.93 -1.55
N VAL A 35 8.72 -9.60 -1.68
CA VAL A 35 9.23 -8.23 -1.84
C VAL A 35 8.82 -7.67 -3.19
N LEU A 36 8.97 -8.44 -4.28
CA LEU A 36 8.55 -8.03 -5.62
C LEU A 36 7.04 -7.75 -5.68
N MET A 37 6.23 -8.65 -5.12
CA MET A 37 4.78 -8.44 -5.04
C MET A 37 4.44 -7.18 -4.26
N ALA A 38 5.08 -6.95 -3.11
CA ALA A 38 4.84 -5.77 -2.30
C ALA A 38 5.20 -4.48 -3.05
N HIS A 39 6.32 -4.49 -3.77
CA HIS A 39 6.73 -3.39 -4.62
C HIS A 39 5.70 -3.12 -5.73
N ILE A 40 5.23 -4.15 -6.42
CA ILE A 40 4.21 -4.01 -7.48
C ILE A 40 2.90 -3.45 -6.89
N LEU A 41 2.44 -3.98 -5.76
CA LEU A 41 1.19 -3.57 -5.12
C LEU A 41 1.22 -2.10 -4.69
N THR A 42 2.35 -1.62 -4.16
CA THR A 42 2.49 -0.24 -3.69
C THR A 42 2.80 0.75 -4.82
N THR A 43 3.64 0.38 -5.78
CA THR A 43 4.06 1.30 -6.86
C THR A 43 3.04 1.45 -7.97
N ASN A 44 2.31 0.38 -8.33
CA ASN A 44 1.32 0.43 -9.41
C ASN A 44 -0.01 1.07 -9.00
N THR A 45 -0.13 1.50 -7.74
CA THR A 45 -1.25 2.34 -7.30
C THR A 45 -1.47 3.57 -8.18
N ARG A 46 -0.42 4.10 -8.81
CA ARG A 46 -0.52 5.21 -9.80
C ARG A 46 -1.48 4.94 -10.97
N HIS A 47 -1.82 3.67 -11.24
CA HIS A 47 -2.75 3.27 -12.30
C HIS A 47 -4.20 3.13 -11.80
N ILE A 48 -4.44 3.29 -10.49
CA ILE A 48 -5.77 3.27 -9.90
C ILE A 48 -6.40 4.64 -10.07
N ARG A 49 -7.51 4.69 -10.82
CA ARG A 49 -8.27 5.93 -11.08
C ARG A 49 -9.05 6.42 -9.87
N GLU A 50 -9.73 5.49 -9.20
CA GLU A 50 -10.55 5.77 -8.03
C GLU A 50 -10.20 4.75 -6.94
N PHE A 51 -9.90 5.26 -5.75
CA PHE A 51 -9.56 4.42 -4.60
C PHE A 51 -10.40 4.86 -3.41
N ASN A 52 -11.19 3.93 -2.88
CA ASN A 52 -12.08 4.16 -1.76
C ASN A 52 -11.90 3.07 -0.70
N ARG A 53 -12.59 3.20 0.43
CA ARG A 53 -12.48 2.25 1.55
C ARG A 53 -12.79 0.81 1.18
N ALA A 54 -13.76 0.58 0.29
CA ALA A 54 -14.08 -0.77 -0.21
C ALA A 54 -12.94 -1.34 -1.07
N GLY A 55 -12.32 -0.50 -1.91
CA GLY A 55 -11.11 -0.82 -2.65
C GLY A 55 -9.95 -1.17 -1.73
N ASN A 56 -9.73 -0.37 -0.67
CA ASN A 56 -8.71 -0.63 0.33
C ASN A 56 -8.93 -1.96 1.06
N ALA A 57 -10.14 -2.22 1.54
CA ALA A 57 -10.48 -3.48 2.19
C ALA A 57 -10.29 -4.69 1.26
N LYS A 58 -10.56 -4.53 -0.04
CA LYS A 58 -10.28 -5.57 -1.04
C LYS A 58 -8.78 -5.79 -1.21
N MET A 59 -7.96 -4.74 -1.25
CA MET A 59 -6.51 -4.85 -1.34
C MET A 59 -5.90 -5.53 -0.11
N LEU A 60 -6.35 -5.19 1.10
CA LEU A 60 -5.93 -5.86 2.33
C LEU A 60 -6.27 -7.35 2.30
N ARG A 61 -7.48 -7.73 1.89
CA ARG A 61 -7.85 -9.15 1.70
C ARG A 61 -6.99 -9.86 0.66
N ASN A 62 -6.68 -9.20 -0.45
CA ASN A 62 -5.81 -9.73 -1.49
C ASN A 62 -4.39 -10.00 -0.94
N ILE A 63 -3.84 -9.06 -0.17
CA ILE A 63 -2.52 -9.19 0.46
C ILE A 63 -2.50 -10.36 1.44
N LEU A 64 -3.52 -10.49 2.28
CA LEU A 64 -3.64 -11.64 3.20
C LEU A 64 -3.69 -12.97 2.44
N ALA A 65 -4.43 -13.03 1.33
CA ALA A 65 -4.48 -14.24 0.49
C ALA A 65 -3.12 -14.56 -0.15
N LEU A 66 -2.34 -13.55 -0.56
CA LEU A 66 -0.98 -13.73 -1.06
C LEU A 66 -0.03 -14.20 0.06
N GLN A 67 -0.10 -13.57 1.23
CA GLN A 67 0.71 -13.95 2.41
C GLN A 67 0.45 -15.42 2.78
N GLN A 68 -0.81 -15.83 2.87
CA GLN A 68 -1.16 -17.21 3.19
C GLN A 68 -0.68 -18.20 2.13
N ASN A 69 -0.75 -17.86 0.85
CA ASN A 69 -0.26 -18.72 -0.23
C ASN A 69 1.26 -18.87 -0.16
N LEU A 70 1.99 -17.76 0.01
CA LEU A 70 3.45 -17.79 0.09
C LEU A 70 3.93 -18.52 1.33
N SER A 71 3.30 -18.37 2.50
CA SER A 71 3.65 -19.11 3.72
C SER A 71 3.54 -20.63 3.55
N ASN A 72 2.74 -21.12 2.60
CA ASN A 72 2.62 -22.54 2.29
C ASN A 72 3.67 -23.03 1.26
N ILE A 73 4.30 -22.12 0.51
CA ILE A 73 5.18 -22.40 -0.65
C ILE A 73 6.66 -22.21 -0.27
N ALA A 74 6.99 -21.15 0.44
CA ALA A 74 8.34 -20.82 0.85
C ALA A 74 8.30 -20.14 2.22
N LEU A 75 9.42 -20.15 2.97
CA LEU A 75 9.54 -19.19 4.07
C LEU A 75 9.54 -17.79 3.44
N PRO A 76 8.50 -16.95 3.69
CA PRO A 76 8.50 -15.61 3.14
C PRO A 76 9.71 -14.85 3.68
N GLU A 77 10.41 -14.10 2.82
CA GLU A 77 11.35 -13.09 3.33
C GLU A 77 10.62 -12.18 4.30
N GLU A 78 11.21 -12.02 5.49
CA GLU A 78 10.62 -11.20 6.55
C GLU A 78 10.28 -9.80 6.02
N GLY A 79 9.05 -9.37 6.27
CA GLY A 79 8.63 -8.00 5.99
C GLY A 79 8.21 -7.67 4.55
N GLY A 80 8.32 -8.60 3.60
CA GLY A 80 8.00 -8.34 2.18
C GLY A 80 6.57 -7.82 1.97
N LEU A 81 5.58 -8.71 2.06
CA LEU A 81 4.16 -8.32 1.92
C LEU A 81 3.63 -7.47 3.10
N ASP A 82 4.33 -7.46 4.24
CA ASP A 82 3.97 -6.58 5.35
C ASP A 82 4.16 -5.10 5.01
N ALA A 83 5.18 -4.74 4.23
CA ALA A 83 5.34 -3.37 3.74
C ALA A 83 4.13 -2.92 2.90
N ALA A 84 3.61 -3.80 2.04
CA ALA A 84 2.39 -3.51 1.28
C ALA A 84 1.16 -3.44 2.19
N ARG A 85 1.03 -4.33 3.19
CA ARG A 85 -0.06 -4.28 4.17
C ARG A 85 -0.07 -2.95 4.91
N LYS A 86 1.07 -2.53 5.47
CA LYS A 86 1.25 -1.24 6.16
C LYS A 86 0.86 -0.06 5.28
N PHE A 87 1.21 -0.08 3.99
CA PHE A 87 0.80 0.96 3.03
C PHE A 87 -0.73 1.13 3.01
N TYR A 88 -1.48 0.04 2.93
CA TYR A 88 -2.95 0.07 2.85
C TYR A 88 -3.63 0.30 4.22
N GLU A 89 -2.98 -0.11 5.31
CA GLU A 89 -3.42 0.23 6.68
C GLU A 89 -3.27 1.73 6.95
N LEU A 90 -2.14 2.32 6.58
CA LEU A 90 -1.90 3.77 6.68
C LEU A 90 -2.93 4.59 5.91
N TYR A 91 -3.32 4.13 4.72
CA TYR A 91 -4.40 4.77 3.96
C TYR A 91 -5.72 4.82 4.75
N ASP A 92 -6.07 3.77 5.50
CA ASP A 92 -7.33 3.71 6.26
C ASP A 92 -7.34 4.69 7.45
N LEU A 93 -6.16 5.14 7.91
CA LEU A 93 -6.03 6.13 8.98
C LEU A 93 -6.33 7.56 8.51
N GLY A 94 -6.41 7.80 7.20
CA GLY A 94 -6.57 9.13 6.63
C GLY A 94 -5.32 10.01 6.77
N VAL A 95 -5.40 11.26 6.31
CA VAL A 95 -4.23 12.14 6.20
C VAL A 95 -3.63 12.48 7.57
N ASP A 96 -4.46 12.83 8.56
CA ASP A 96 -3.99 13.12 9.92
C ASP A 96 -3.33 11.91 10.57
N GLY A 97 -3.88 10.72 10.33
CA GLY A 97 -3.32 9.47 10.82
C GLY A 97 -1.98 9.15 10.18
N ILE A 98 -1.83 9.36 8.87
CA ILE A 98 -0.56 9.22 8.16
C ILE A 98 0.50 10.17 8.74
N LEU A 99 0.18 11.45 8.87
CA LEU A 99 1.11 12.46 9.38
C LEU A 99 1.54 12.15 10.83
N ARG A 100 0.59 11.73 11.68
CA ARG A 100 0.87 11.29 13.04
C ARG A 100 1.79 10.08 13.07
N HIS A 101 1.49 9.06 12.27
CA HIS A 101 2.30 7.85 12.19
C HIS A 101 3.75 8.17 11.81
N ILE A 102 3.97 9.00 10.79
CA ILE A 102 5.33 9.43 10.38
C ILE A 102 6.01 10.21 11.50
N SER A 103 5.29 11.06 12.23
CA SER A 103 5.86 11.84 13.32
C SER A 103 6.32 10.99 14.52
N GLU A 104 5.64 9.87 14.78
CA GLU A 104 5.90 8.97 15.91
C GLU A 104 6.95 7.90 15.57
N HIS A 105 6.92 7.36 14.35
CA HIS A 105 7.71 6.18 13.96
C HIS A 105 8.79 6.49 12.90
N GLY A 106 8.78 7.69 12.32
CA GLY A 106 9.60 8.04 11.17
C GLY A 106 8.95 7.65 9.83
N ALA A 107 9.58 8.09 8.73
CA ALA A 107 9.12 7.78 7.38
C ALA A 107 9.58 6.37 6.97
N GLU A 108 8.62 5.49 6.68
CA GLU A 108 8.87 4.13 6.15
C GLU A 108 8.84 4.09 4.62
N PHE A 109 8.21 5.08 3.99
CA PHE A 109 8.06 5.16 2.52
C PHE A 109 8.63 6.48 1.98
N SER A 110 8.86 6.54 0.67
CA SER A 110 9.27 7.77 0.01
C SER A 110 8.15 8.82 0.01
N PHE A 111 8.53 10.09 -0.14
CA PHE A 111 7.57 11.19 -0.24
C PHE A 111 6.53 10.97 -1.34
N ASP A 112 6.93 10.48 -2.52
CA ASP A 112 5.99 10.22 -3.63
C ASP A 112 4.96 9.13 -3.33
N VAL A 113 5.32 8.16 -2.49
CA VAL A 113 4.40 7.10 -2.05
C VAL A 113 3.37 7.70 -1.08
N TYR A 114 3.83 8.47 -0.08
CA TYR A 114 2.91 9.14 0.85
C TYR A 114 2.04 10.19 0.18
N ARG A 115 2.59 10.99 -0.75
CA ARG A 115 1.83 11.98 -1.53
C ARG A 115 0.66 11.34 -2.28
N ARG A 116 0.88 10.14 -2.83
CA ARG A 116 -0.19 9.37 -3.49
C ARG A 116 -1.25 8.87 -2.52
N MET A 117 -0.86 8.37 -1.34
CA MET A 117 -1.84 8.00 -0.30
C MET A 117 -2.73 9.18 0.07
N VAL A 118 -2.12 10.35 0.35
CA VAL A 118 -2.85 11.59 0.67
C VAL A 118 -3.77 11.97 -0.49
N GLY A 119 -3.28 11.92 -1.73
CA GLY A 119 -4.11 12.16 -2.92
C GLY A 119 -5.34 11.25 -2.99
N PHE A 120 -5.18 9.96 -2.67
CA PHE A 120 -6.32 9.04 -2.61
C PHE A 120 -7.31 9.40 -1.51
N VAL A 121 -6.85 9.76 -0.31
CA VAL A 121 -7.76 10.14 0.79
C VAL A 121 -8.62 11.33 0.37
N TYR A 122 -8.04 12.34 -0.25
CA TYR A 122 -8.79 13.50 -0.76
C TYR A 122 -9.76 13.12 -1.89
N SER A 123 -9.34 12.28 -2.85
CA SER A 123 -10.21 11.84 -3.95
C SER A 123 -11.36 10.93 -3.48
N GLY A 124 -11.12 10.05 -2.50
CA GLY A 124 -12.12 9.15 -1.94
C GLY A 124 -13.11 9.84 -0.99
N SER A 125 -12.71 10.96 -0.38
CA SER A 125 -13.57 11.81 0.44
C SER A 125 -14.57 12.63 -0.39
N GLY A 126 -14.23 12.93 -1.65
CA GLY A 126 -15.01 13.81 -2.51
C GLY A 126 -16.11 13.15 -3.35
N GLN A 127 -16.11 11.81 -3.51
CA GLN A 127 -17.03 11.15 -4.45
C GLN A 127 -18.39 10.73 -3.85
N GLY A 128 -18.59 10.88 -2.54
CA GLY A 128 -19.89 10.63 -1.90
C GLY A 128 -20.91 11.78 -2.01
N ALA A 129 -20.49 12.96 -2.46
CA ALA A 129 -21.30 14.19 -2.41
C ALA A 129 -21.60 14.81 -3.80
N ALA A 130 -21.11 14.23 -4.90
CA ALA A 130 -21.19 14.81 -6.24
C ALA A 130 -22.55 14.60 -6.94
N LEU A 131 -23.66 14.85 -6.23
CA LEU A 131 -25.00 14.92 -6.81
C LEU A 131 -25.75 16.24 -6.50
N SER A 132 -25.09 17.32 -6.09
CA SER A 132 -25.78 18.64 -5.98
C SER A 132 -24.88 19.88 -6.08
N GLU A 133 -25.20 20.73 -7.07
CA GLU A 133 -25.08 22.21 -7.13
C GLU A 133 -23.70 22.92 -7.21
N GLY A 134 -23.40 23.40 -8.42
CA GLY A 134 -22.13 23.96 -8.90
C GLY A 134 -21.71 25.37 -8.45
N ARG A 135 -22.07 25.84 -7.25
CA ARG A 135 -21.42 27.02 -6.63
C ARG A 135 -20.79 26.71 -5.27
N ALA A 136 -21.49 25.92 -4.44
CA ALA A 136 -20.92 25.36 -3.22
C ALA A 136 -19.72 24.45 -3.55
N ASN A 137 -19.81 23.68 -4.65
CA ASN A 137 -18.72 22.80 -5.09
C ASN A 137 -17.41 23.56 -5.33
N SER A 138 -17.43 24.73 -5.97
CA SER A 138 -16.21 25.49 -6.29
C SER A 138 -15.45 26.03 -5.05
N LEU A 139 -16.17 26.47 -4.02
CA LEU A 139 -15.57 26.91 -2.75
C LEU A 139 -15.10 25.72 -1.92
N MET A 140 -15.85 24.62 -1.97
CA MET A 140 -15.50 23.38 -1.28
C MET A 140 -14.29 22.70 -1.93
N GLU A 141 -14.18 22.76 -3.26
CA GLU A 141 -13.01 22.33 -4.05
C GLU A 141 -11.78 23.20 -3.75
N ALA A 142 -11.94 24.53 -3.70
CA ALA A 142 -10.84 25.43 -3.33
C ALA A 142 -10.33 25.18 -1.90
N SER A 143 -11.25 25.02 -0.94
CA SER A 143 -10.91 24.70 0.45
C SER A 143 -10.23 23.34 0.59
N GLN A 144 -10.70 22.31 -0.13
CA GLN A 144 -10.04 21.00 -0.17
C GLN A 144 -8.64 21.08 -0.81
N SER A 145 -8.48 21.89 -1.86
CA SER A 145 -7.17 22.11 -2.50
C SER A 145 -6.19 22.78 -1.54
N ASP A 146 -6.62 23.79 -0.78
CA ASP A 146 -5.77 24.47 0.20
C ASP A 146 -5.34 23.52 1.33
N GLN A 147 -6.28 22.69 1.81
CA GLN A 147 -5.97 21.67 2.82
C GLN A 147 -5.03 20.59 2.30
N TYR A 148 -5.23 20.14 1.04
CA TYR A 148 -4.32 19.20 0.39
C TYR A 148 -2.90 19.76 0.35
N GLU A 149 -2.72 20.99 -0.15
CA GLU A 149 -1.40 21.63 -0.22
C GLU A 149 -0.78 21.84 1.17
N ALA A 150 -1.57 22.18 2.19
CA ALA A 150 -1.09 22.26 3.57
C ALA A 150 -0.57 20.91 4.08
N HIS A 151 -1.31 19.82 3.86
CA HIS A 151 -0.88 18.49 4.25
C HIS A 151 0.33 17.98 3.46
N ILE A 152 0.44 18.29 2.17
CA ILE A 152 1.62 17.94 1.37
C ILE A 152 2.87 18.66 1.89
N ARG A 153 2.76 19.96 2.26
CA ARG A 153 3.85 20.70 2.90
C ARG A 153 4.26 20.10 4.25
N GLN A 154 3.30 19.68 5.07
CA GLN A 154 3.60 19.03 6.35
C GLN A 154 4.26 17.67 6.16
N LEU A 155 3.75 16.88 5.21
CA LEU A 155 4.30 15.59 4.84
C LEU A 155 5.77 15.74 4.40
N GLN A 156 6.08 16.72 3.54
CA GLN A 156 7.44 16.94 3.08
C GLN A 156 8.40 17.20 4.25
N LYS A 157 8.02 18.09 5.18
CA LYS A 157 8.82 18.38 6.38
C LYS A 157 9.06 17.15 7.26
N LEU A 158 8.08 16.26 7.36
CA LEU A 158 8.18 15.05 8.18
C LEU A 158 9.07 13.99 7.54
N VAL A 159 9.00 13.82 6.21
CA VAL A 159 9.80 12.84 5.47
C VAL A 159 11.27 13.27 5.35
N GLU A 160 11.54 14.57 5.27
CA GLU A 160 12.91 15.11 5.22
C GLU A 160 13.62 15.15 6.60
N LYS A 161 12.90 14.86 7.69
CA LYS A 161 13.46 14.87 9.05
C LYS A 161 14.39 13.66 9.26
N PRO A 162 15.58 13.82 9.85
CA PRO A 162 16.46 12.69 10.14
C PRO A 162 15.76 11.66 11.04
N PRO A 163 16.01 10.35 10.86
CA PRO A 163 15.34 9.29 11.59
C PRO A 163 15.51 9.48 13.11
N ILE A 164 14.42 9.30 13.85
CA ILE A 164 14.41 9.42 15.32
C ILE A 164 15.35 8.32 15.85
N PRO A 165 16.39 8.66 16.63
CA PRO A 165 17.27 7.64 17.19
C PRO A 165 16.44 6.70 18.06
N SER A 166 16.53 5.40 17.77
CA SER A 166 15.91 4.35 18.56
C SER A 166 16.35 4.51 20.01
N ARG A 167 15.39 4.70 20.92
CA ARG A 167 15.67 4.64 22.36
C ARG A 167 16.13 3.22 22.66
N SER A 168 17.44 3.08 22.86
CA SER A 168 18.12 1.92 23.44
C SER A 168 17.62 1.61 24.84
#